data_AF-A0A660N135-F1
#
_entry.id   AF-A0A660N135-F1
#
_cell.length_a   1.000
_cell.length_b   1.000
_cell.length_c   1.000
_cell.angle_alpha   90.00
_cell.angle_beta   90.00
_cell.angle_gamma   90.00
#
_symmetry.space_group_name_H-M   'P 1'
#
loop_
_entity.id
_entity.type
_entity.pdbx_description
1 polymer ?
#
loop_
_entity_poly.entity_id
_entity_poly.type
_entity_poly.pdbx_seq_one_letter_code
_entity_poly.pdbx_strand_id
1 'polypeptide(L)'
;IINWADGYGIQVAPKAATSVSGSLKLYFVNVGGYCPEALPEAHEFGLFVAETAAEAKQKALAALLPHHHAQHKDNLKDVDNVLLLNERLPDWHITLTPNPQGKPAPIGFQGYQPI
;
A
#
# COMPACT_ATOMS: atom_id res chain seq x y z
N ILE A 1 4.64 8.51 9.67
CA ILE A 1 4.80 7.07 9.96
C ILE A 1 3.53 6.38 9.48
N ILE A 2 3.64 5.31 8.69
CA ILE A 2 2.49 4.52 8.25
C ILE A 2 2.36 3.32 9.20
N ASN A 3 1.26 3.28 9.96
CA ASN A 3 0.99 2.24 10.96
C ASN A 3 -0.36 1.54 10.74
N TRP A 4 -1.06 1.87 9.66
CA TRP A 4 -2.35 1.26 9.32
C TRP A 4 -2.62 1.36 7.82
N ALA A 5 -3.20 0.30 7.25
CA ALA A 5 -3.79 0.30 5.90
C ALA A 5 -4.82 -0.83 5.77
N ASP A 6 -5.85 -0.62 4.94
CA ASP A 6 -6.80 -1.65 4.50
C ASP A 6 -7.41 -2.50 5.64
N GLY A 7 -7.67 -1.89 6.80
CA GLY A 7 -8.24 -2.58 7.96
C GLY A 7 -7.21 -3.32 8.84
N TYR A 8 -5.91 -3.11 8.64
CA TYR A 8 -4.85 -3.74 9.43
C TYR A 8 -3.87 -2.72 10.01
N GLY A 9 -3.46 -2.95 11.25
CA GLY A 9 -2.29 -2.31 11.84
C GLY A 9 -1.01 -2.87 11.22
N ILE A 10 -0.05 -1.99 10.96
CA ILE A 10 1.24 -2.29 10.33
C ILE A 10 2.34 -2.06 11.35
N GLN A 11 3.17 -3.08 11.58
CA GLN A 11 4.38 -2.95 12.40
C GLN A 11 5.55 -3.68 11.73
N VAL A 12 6.74 -3.12 11.84
CA VAL A 12 7.99 -3.80 11.42
C VAL A 12 8.55 -4.50 12.64
N ALA A 13 8.69 -5.82 12.59
CA ALA A 13 9.12 -6.63 13.75
C ALA A 13 10.14 -7.71 13.35
N PRO A 14 10.96 -8.19 14.30
CA PRO A 14 11.86 -9.31 14.05
C PRO A 14 11.08 -10.59 13.71
N LYS A 15 11.58 -11.34 12.72
CA LYS A 15 11.02 -12.62 12.26
C LYS A 15 10.90 -13.64 13.38
N ALA A 16 11.90 -13.70 14.26
CA ALA A 16 11.91 -14.60 15.43
C ALA A 16 10.85 -14.26 16.48
N ALA A 17 10.38 -13.01 16.53
CA ALA A 17 9.40 -12.54 17.52
C ALA A 17 7.95 -12.66 17.04
N THR A 18 7.72 -13.13 15.81
CA THR A 18 6.40 -13.07 15.19
C THR A 18 5.88 -14.46 14.86
N SER A 19 4.76 -14.82 15.48
CA SER A 19 4.00 -16.02 15.13
C SER A 19 3.24 -15.73 13.84
N VAL A 20 3.83 -16.08 12.69
CA VAL A 20 3.21 -16.20 11.35
C VAL A 20 1.98 -15.29 11.18
N SER A 21 2.19 -14.04 10.74
CA SER A 21 1.12 -13.38 9.97
C SER A 21 0.78 -14.33 8.83
N GLY A 22 -0.51 -14.59 8.59
CA GLY A 22 -0.96 -15.56 7.60
C GLY A 22 -0.46 -15.25 6.18
N SER A 23 -1.10 -15.82 5.16
CA SER A 23 -0.82 -15.56 3.75
C SER A 23 -0.85 -14.07 3.33
N LEU A 24 -1.35 -13.18 4.19
CA LEU A 24 -1.50 -11.76 3.96
C LEU A 24 -0.16 -11.00 3.90
N LYS A 25 -0.10 -10.07 2.95
CA LYS A 25 1.04 -9.19 2.69
C LYS A 25 0.56 -7.77 2.44
N LEU A 26 1.46 -6.81 2.62
CA LEU A 26 1.22 -5.42 2.31
C LEU A 26 1.70 -5.10 0.89
N TYR A 27 0.83 -4.55 0.06
CA TYR A 27 1.13 -4.18 -1.32
C TYR A 27 1.00 -2.68 -1.53
N PHE A 28 2.01 -2.08 -2.15
CA PHE A 28 1.90 -0.76 -2.76
C PHE A 28 1.31 -0.91 -4.16
N VAL A 29 0.25 -0.16 -4.46
CA VAL A 29 -0.38 -0.15 -5.79
C VAL A 29 -0.54 1.31 -6.25
N ASN A 30 -0.07 1.58 -7.47
CA ASN A 30 -0.29 2.84 -8.18
C ASN A 30 -1.25 2.60 -9.34
N VAL A 31 -2.34 3.38 -9.38
CA VAL A 31 -3.39 3.29 -10.38
C VAL A 31 -3.42 4.58 -11.18
N GLY A 32 -3.34 4.45 -12.50
CA GLY A 32 -3.58 5.51 -13.47
C GLY A 32 -5.03 5.44 -13.97
N GLY A 33 -5.58 6.59 -14.37
CA GLY A 33 -6.92 6.68 -14.94
C GLY A 33 -7.21 8.03 -15.58
N TYR A 34 -8.23 8.06 -16.44
CA TYR A 34 -8.58 9.24 -17.23
C TYR A 34 -9.99 9.72 -16.89
N CYS A 35 -10.21 11.03 -16.84
CA CYS A 35 -11.56 11.59 -16.76
C CYS A 35 -11.79 12.62 -17.89
N PRO A 36 -13.02 12.74 -18.43
CA PRO A 36 -13.27 13.61 -19.58
C PRO A 36 -13.02 15.10 -19.31
N GLU A 37 -13.07 15.50 -18.04
CA GLU A 37 -12.91 16.89 -17.60
C GLU A 37 -11.45 17.29 -17.31
N ALA A 38 -10.51 16.35 -17.41
CA ALA A 38 -9.10 16.62 -17.20
C ALA A 38 -8.27 16.23 -18.43
N LEU A 39 -7.36 17.13 -18.81
CA LEU A 39 -6.35 16.86 -19.83
C LEU A 39 -5.28 15.86 -19.37
N PRO A 40 -4.73 15.96 -18.13
CA PRO A 40 -3.74 14.99 -17.68
C PRO A 40 -4.37 13.67 -17.24
N GLU A 41 -3.60 12.59 -17.38
CA GLU A 41 -3.87 11.33 -16.68
C GLU A 41 -3.76 11.53 -15.17
N ALA A 42 -4.77 11.08 -14.43
CA ALA A 42 -4.78 11.09 -12.98
C ALA A 42 -4.08 9.83 -12.46
N HIS A 43 -3.38 9.99 -11.33
CA HIS A 43 -2.76 8.88 -10.62
C HIS A 43 -3.14 8.95 -9.15
N GLU A 44 -3.47 7.79 -8.59
CA GLU A 44 -3.70 7.63 -7.16
C GLU A 44 -3.01 6.33 -6.73
N PHE A 45 -2.42 6.35 -5.53
CA PHE A 45 -1.73 5.19 -4.98
C PHE A 45 -2.16 4.92 -3.55
N GLY A 46 -2.03 3.66 -3.15
CA GLY A 46 -2.41 3.22 -1.82
C GLY A 46 -1.66 1.97 -1.38
N LEU A 47 -1.90 1.61 -0.12
CA LEU A 47 -1.42 0.38 0.48
C LEU A 47 -2.60 -0.55 0.73
N PHE A 48 -2.48 -1.80 0.28
CA PHE A 48 -3.55 -2.80 0.31
C PHE A 48 -3.04 -4.08 0.95
N VAL A 49 -3.85 -4.70 1.80
CA VAL A 49 -3.51 -5.97 2.45
C VAL A 49 -4.21 -7.09 1.69
N ALA A 50 -3.44 -8.05 1.19
CA ALA A 50 -3.98 -9.12 0.37
C ALA A 50 -3.10 -10.37 0.45
N GLU A 51 -3.62 -11.53 0.07
CA GLU A 51 -2.80 -12.75 -0.05
C GLU A 51 -1.99 -12.76 -1.33
N THR A 52 -2.50 -12.11 -2.37
CA THR A 52 -1.90 -12.10 -3.70
C THR A 52 -1.86 -10.72 -4.31
N ALA A 53 -0.90 -10.52 -5.22
CA ALA A 53 -0.82 -9.30 -6.03
C ALA A 53 -2.09 -9.06 -6.88
N ALA A 54 -2.76 -10.15 -7.32
CA ALA A 54 -3.98 -10.04 -8.11
C ALA A 54 -5.14 -9.48 -7.26
N GLU A 55 -5.30 -9.97 -6.03
CA GLU A 55 -6.30 -9.47 -5.09
C GLU A 55 -5.99 -8.01 -4.71
N ALA A 56 -4.74 -7.67 -4.40
CA ALA A 56 -4.34 -6.28 -4.12
C ALA A 56 -4.67 -5.33 -5.28
N LYS A 57 -4.42 -5.77 -6.52
CA LYS A 57 -4.79 -5.01 -7.72
C LYS A 57 -6.31 -4.79 -7.80
N GLN A 58 -7.12 -5.83 -7.55
CA GLN A 58 -8.58 -5.71 -7.60
C GLN A 58 -9.10 -4.72 -6.54
N LYS A 59 -8.60 -4.82 -5.30
CA LYS A 59 -8.94 -3.87 -4.24
C LYS A 59 -8.56 -2.43 -4.61
N ALA A 60 -7.37 -2.23 -5.18
CA ALA A 60 -6.90 -0.91 -5.59
C ALA A 60 -7.76 -0.30 -6.70
N LEU A 61 -8.11 -1.06 -7.73
CA LEU A 61 -8.97 -0.56 -8.82
C LEU A 61 -10.39 -0.20 -8.34
N ALA A 62 -10.88 -0.89 -7.30
CA ALA A 62 -12.18 -0.58 -6.71
C ALA A 62 -12.15 0.67 -5.81
N ALA A 63 -11.02 0.91 -5.13
CA ALA A 63 -10.89 1.99 -4.14
C ALA A 63 -10.39 3.31 -4.75
N LEU A 64 -9.50 3.25 -5.73
CA LEU A 64 -8.76 4.40 -6.26
C LEU A 64 -9.35 4.85 -7.59
N LEU A 65 -9.44 6.17 -7.82
CA LEU A 65 -10.00 6.75 -9.03
C LEU A 65 -11.36 6.15 -9.48
N PRO A 66 -12.34 5.90 -8.59
CA PRO A 66 -13.54 5.10 -8.89
C PRO A 66 -14.47 5.69 -9.98
N HIS A 67 -14.26 6.95 -10.35
CA HIS A 67 -15.02 7.66 -11.39
C HIS A 67 -14.19 7.95 -12.66
N HIS A 68 -12.97 7.42 -12.74
CA HIS A 68 -12.13 7.53 -13.93
C HIS A 68 -12.38 6.36 -14.86
N HIS A 69 -12.23 6.60 -16.15
CA HIS A 69 -12.27 5.59 -17.20
C HIS A 69 -10.87 5.05 -17.47
N ALA A 70 -10.83 3.87 -18.11
CA ALA A 70 -9.59 3.18 -18.49
C ALA A 70 -8.60 3.00 -17.32
N GLN A 71 -9.11 2.78 -16.10
CA GLN A 71 -8.24 2.54 -14.94
C GLN A 71 -7.28 1.38 -15.19
N HIS A 72 -5.99 1.60 -14.90
CA HIS A 72 -4.97 0.56 -15.04
C HIS A 72 -3.93 0.63 -13.92
N LYS A 73 -3.26 -0.51 -13.73
CA LYS A 73 -2.21 -0.68 -12.73
C LYS A 73 -0.85 -0.33 -13.33
N ASP A 74 -0.31 0.83 -12.98
CA ASP A 74 1.04 1.21 -13.44
C ASP A 74 2.08 0.43 -12.67
N ASN A 75 2.06 0.54 -11.34
CA ASN A 75 3.00 -0.16 -10.48
C ASN A 75 2.28 -0.96 -9.39
N LEU A 76 2.84 -2.13 -9.07
CA LEU A 76 2.40 -2.95 -7.95
C LEU A 76 3.61 -3.67 -7.38
N LYS A 77 3.84 -3.51 -6.08
CA LYS A 77 4.96 -4.11 -5.38
C LYS A 77 4.52 -4.62 -4.01
N ASP A 78 4.96 -5.83 -3.69
CA ASP A 78 4.93 -6.37 -2.33
C ASP A 78 5.96 -5.59 -1.50
N VAL A 79 5.51 -4.89 -0.46
CA VAL A 79 6.32 -3.93 0.31
C VAL A 79 7.45 -4.64 1.06
N ASP A 80 7.21 -5.86 1.57
CA ASP A 80 8.25 -6.66 2.22
C ASP A 80 9.35 -7.08 1.23
N ASN A 81 9.02 -7.17 -0.06
CA ASN A 81 9.93 -7.59 -1.12
C ASN A 81 10.58 -6.42 -1.88
N VAL A 82 10.29 -5.16 -1.54
CA VAL A 82 11.02 -4.02 -2.11
C VAL A 82 12.36 -3.89 -1.39
N LEU A 83 13.45 -4.03 -2.16
CA LEU A 83 14.84 -3.97 -1.71
C LEU A 83 15.10 -2.74 -0.82
N LEU A 84 15.27 -3.00 0.48
CA LEU A 84 16.03 -2.26 1.50
C LEU A 84 15.82 -2.92 2.87
N LEU A 85 14.62 -3.46 3.14
CA LEU A 85 14.35 -4.27 4.34
C LEU A 85 15.11 -5.59 4.28
N ASN A 86 14.95 -6.38 3.20
CA ASN A 86 15.66 -7.66 3.07
C ASN A 86 17.18 -7.54 3.00
N GLU A 87 17.71 -6.42 2.50
CA GLU A 87 19.16 -6.22 2.36
C GLU A 87 19.83 -5.67 3.62
N ARG A 88 19.16 -4.73 4.34
CA ARG A 88 19.72 -4.10 5.54
C ARG A 88 19.25 -4.74 6.84
N LEU A 89 18.11 -5.41 6.83
CA LEU A 89 17.43 -5.99 7.99
C LEU A 89 16.77 -7.34 7.62
N PRO A 90 17.55 -8.35 7.18
CA PRO A 90 17.02 -9.64 6.71
C PRO A 90 16.18 -10.40 7.77
N ASP A 91 16.35 -10.04 9.04
CA ASP A 91 15.61 -10.61 10.16
C ASP A 91 14.34 -9.84 10.52
N TRP A 92 13.92 -8.84 9.74
CA TRP A 92 12.72 -8.04 10.01
C TRP A 92 11.69 -8.19 8.88
N HIS A 93 10.41 -8.15 9.22
CA HIS A 93 9.31 -8.17 8.25
C HIS A 93 8.16 -7.29 8.71
N ILE A 94 7.23 -7.00 7.80
CA ILE A 94 5.97 -6.37 8.11
C ILE A 94 5.02 -7.39 8.73
N THR A 95 4.45 -7.02 9.87
CA THR A 95 3.41 -7.75 10.57
C THR A 95 2.08 -7.01 10.40
N LEU A 96 1.02 -7.79 10.16
CA LEU A 96 -0.32 -7.27 9.89
C LEU A 96 -1.27 -7.80 10.95
N THR A 97 -1.91 -6.89 11.69
CA THR A 97 -2.87 -7.23 12.74
C THR A 97 -4.24 -6.66 12.39
N PRO A 98 -5.33 -7.45 12.41
CA PRO A 98 -6.66 -6.92 12.16
C PRO A 98 -6.96 -5.71 13.04
N ASN A 99 -7.33 -4.59 12.42
CA ASN A 99 -7.64 -3.34 13.08
C ASN A 99 -8.68 -2.55 12.25
N PRO A 100 -9.96 -2.97 12.28
CA PRO A 100 -11.00 -2.33 11.48
C PRO A 100 -11.33 -0.89 11.92
N GLN A 101 -10.92 -0.47 13.11
CA GLN A 101 -11.13 0.89 13.64
C GLN A 101 -9.94 1.82 13.43
N GLY A 102 -8.85 1.31 12.83
CA GLY A 102 -7.70 2.15 12.53
C GLY A 102 -7.99 3.17 11.43
N LYS A 103 -7.07 4.11 11.26
CA LYS A 103 -7.24 5.25 10.34
C LYS A 103 -5.95 5.47 9.56
N PRO A 104 -6.04 5.93 8.30
CA PRO A 104 -4.87 6.36 7.55
C PRO A 104 -4.08 7.40 8.34
N ALA A 105 -2.76 7.36 8.21
CA ALA A 105 -1.90 8.40 8.76
C ALA A 105 -2.28 9.76 8.14
N PRO A 106 -2.37 10.84 8.93
CA PRO A 106 -2.64 12.16 8.38
C PRO A 106 -1.48 12.59 7.47
N ILE A 107 -1.80 13.43 6.49
CA ILE A 107 -0.79 14.10 5.68
C ILE A 107 0.01 15.03 6.60
N GLY A 108 1.28 14.70 6.83
CA GLY A 108 2.15 15.49 7.70
C GLY A 108 2.57 16.83 7.08
N PHE A 109 2.79 16.84 5.76
CA PHE A 109 3.16 18.02 4.99
C PHE A 109 2.70 17.85 3.54
N GLN A 110 2.18 18.92 2.94
CA GLN A 110 1.84 18.99 1.51
C GLN A 110 2.21 20.39 1.00
N GLY A 111 3.16 20.43 0.06
CA GLY A 111 3.69 21.68 -0.46
C GLY A 111 5.08 21.48 -1.03
N TYR A 112 5.83 22.57 -1.15
CA TYR A 112 7.19 22.57 -1.64
C TYR A 112 8.15 22.86 -0.49
N GLN A 113 9.01 21.89 -0.16
CA GLN A 113 10.05 22.04 0.86
C GLN A 113 11.42 21.88 0.18
N PRO A 114 12.16 22.98 -0.03
CA PRO A 114 13.55 22.92 -0.50
C PRO A 114 14.41 22.11 0.46
N ILE A 115 15.39 21.37 -0.10
CA ILE A 115 16.37 20.56 0.64
C ILE A 115 17.54 21.44 1.08
#